data_AF-Q08V23-F1
#
_entry.id   AF-Q08V23-F1
#
_cell.length_a   1.000
_cell.length_b   1.000
_cell.length_c   1.000
_cell.angle_alpha   90.00
_cell.angle_beta   90.00
_cell.angle_gamma   90.00
#
_symmetry.space_group_name_H-M   'P 1'
#
loop_
_entity.id
_entity.type
_entity.pdbx_description
1 polymer ?
#
loop_
_entity_poly.entity_id
_entity_poly.type
_entity_poly.pdbx_seq_one_letter_code
_entity_poly.pdbx_strand_id
1 'polypeptide(L)'
;MCEASNPNPIESVDGVTRFFRPDTKCCTYHPRLPNYLVGAILSDEDAAMAEGRRRIQEKLDRRVAVNPQWLKAPPRYTLLYQNARQAFGRTQSLRCPYYEPQGGLCTIWRYREAVCSTYFCKYVAGADGRKFWMTFKTWLTLAEIQLSRYALLQHLPDYVLNGRDKADAATVPLTVEDLDDQPPPEKEYAELWRGWAGREAEFYKACYQSVRALTSQDFENLLGIDGTIELSILKQRHEAAVAPRLPQVLKLNPGATVQWLPDGSIALASYSEFDAIALPGEAYGLLVEFNGKQPVEAVRQRLRDEKQADLHEDILLELYRHRILIDVNAPSQ
;
A
#
# COMPACT_ATOMS: atom_id res chain seq x y z
N MET A 1 11.34 0.11 -10.54
CA MET A 1 12.28 -1.02 -10.65
C MET A 1 11.68 -2.12 -11.53
N CYS A 2 11.58 -1.84 -12.83
CA CYS A 2 11.39 -2.88 -13.85
C CYS A 2 12.74 -3.07 -14.53
N GLU A 3 13.08 -4.28 -14.94
CA GLU A 3 14.37 -4.55 -15.61
C GLU A 3 14.57 -3.67 -16.85
N ALA A 4 13.49 -3.46 -17.63
CA ALA A 4 13.48 -2.59 -18.81
C ALA A 4 13.72 -1.09 -18.53
N SER A 5 13.71 -0.66 -17.26
CA SER A 5 13.98 0.75 -16.88
C SER A 5 15.43 1.01 -16.47
N ASN A 6 16.29 -0.01 -16.47
CA ASN A 6 17.72 0.12 -16.21
C ASN A 6 18.52 -0.27 -17.48
N PRO A 7 19.28 0.64 -18.10
CA PRO A 7 20.06 0.33 -19.30
C PRO A 7 21.22 -0.65 -19.05
N ASN A 8 21.63 -0.84 -17.78
CA ASN A 8 22.64 -1.82 -17.37
C ASN A 8 22.12 -2.63 -16.16
N PRO A 9 21.24 -3.63 -16.36
CA PRO A 9 20.78 -4.47 -15.28
C PRO A 9 21.96 -5.29 -14.73
N ILE A 10 22.24 -5.16 -13.44
CA ILE A 10 23.21 -6.02 -12.75
C ILE A 10 22.53 -7.37 -12.54
N GLU A 11 23.10 -8.44 -13.11
CA GLU A 11 22.61 -9.79 -12.92
C GLU A 11 22.65 -10.18 -11.44
N SER A 12 21.60 -10.88 -10.98
CA SER A 12 21.56 -11.34 -9.60
C SER A 12 22.63 -12.40 -9.36
N VAL A 13 23.39 -12.25 -8.28
CA VAL A 13 24.50 -13.16 -7.91
C VAL A 13 24.03 -14.62 -7.73
N ASP A 14 22.76 -14.83 -7.39
CA ASP A 14 22.12 -16.14 -7.21
C ASP A 14 21.21 -16.56 -8.38
N GLY A 15 21.18 -15.79 -9.49
CA GLY A 15 20.30 -16.03 -10.62
C GLY A 15 18.80 -15.75 -10.36
N VAL A 16 18.43 -15.28 -9.16
CA VAL A 16 17.05 -14.97 -8.80
C VAL A 16 16.78 -13.48 -8.99
N THR A 17 15.98 -13.12 -9.99
CA THR A 17 15.58 -11.73 -10.19
C THR A 17 14.70 -11.23 -9.04
N ARG A 18 15.15 -10.14 -8.40
CA ARG A 18 14.41 -9.45 -7.34
C ARG A 18 13.57 -8.30 -7.88
N PHE A 19 13.60 -8.04 -9.19
CA PHE A 19 12.84 -6.99 -9.84
C PHE A 19 11.36 -7.36 -10.00
N PHE A 20 10.51 -6.35 -10.12
CA PHE A 20 9.13 -6.60 -10.54
C PHE A 20 9.10 -6.98 -12.01
N ARG A 21 8.19 -7.89 -12.35
CA ARG A 21 7.99 -8.27 -13.74
C ARG A 21 7.36 -7.12 -14.51
N PRO A 22 7.82 -6.82 -15.73
CA PRO A 22 7.22 -5.76 -16.55
C PRO A 22 5.74 -6.00 -16.87
N ASP A 23 5.32 -7.26 -16.97
CA ASP A 23 3.97 -7.70 -17.36
C ASP A 23 2.93 -7.69 -16.22
N THR A 24 3.36 -7.49 -14.97
CA THR A 24 2.47 -7.35 -13.80
C THR A 24 2.73 -6.09 -12.98
N LYS A 25 3.91 -5.47 -13.08
CA LYS A 25 4.33 -4.33 -12.26
C LYS A 25 4.14 -4.65 -10.78
N CYS A 26 3.52 -3.75 -10.00
CA CYS A 26 3.07 -4.02 -8.63
C CYS A 26 1.64 -4.58 -8.54
N CYS A 27 0.96 -4.82 -9.68
CA CYS A 27 -0.44 -5.25 -9.74
C CYS A 27 -0.60 -6.76 -9.55
N THR A 28 0.00 -7.31 -8.48
CA THR A 28 -0.24 -8.69 -8.04
C THR A 28 -0.94 -8.74 -6.68
N TYR A 29 -1.71 -7.70 -6.37
CA TYR A 29 -2.59 -7.62 -5.21
C TYR A 29 -4.04 -7.52 -5.74
N HIS A 30 -4.92 -8.36 -5.18
CA HIS A 30 -6.34 -8.30 -5.47
C HIS A 30 -7.01 -7.41 -4.41
N PRO A 31 -7.51 -6.22 -4.77
CA PRO A 31 -8.09 -5.30 -3.81
C PRO A 31 -9.39 -5.87 -3.21
N ARG A 32 -9.68 -5.42 -1.99
CA ARG A 32 -10.95 -5.67 -1.29
C ARG A 32 -11.81 -4.41 -1.44
N LEU A 33 -12.68 -4.37 -2.45
CA LEU A 33 -13.46 -3.16 -2.73
C LEU A 33 -14.68 -3.09 -1.80
N PRO A 34 -14.87 -1.98 -1.05
CA PRO A 34 -16.09 -1.75 -0.28
C PRO A 34 -17.30 -1.57 -1.21
N ASN A 35 -18.47 -1.96 -0.71
CA ASN A 35 -19.74 -1.91 -1.43
C ASN A 35 -20.00 -0.60 -2.19
N TYR A 36 -19.74 0.56 -1.58
CA TYR A 36 -19.96 1.85 -2.20
C TYR A 36 -18.95 2.18 -3.31
N LEU A 37 -17.70 1.68 -3.25
CA LEU A 37 -16.75 1.84 -4.35
C LEU A 37 -17.10 0.92 -5.53
N VAL A 38 -17.61 -0.28 -5.26
CA VAL A 38 -18.18 -1.15 -6.30
C VAL A 38 -19.35 -0.43 -6.98
N GLY A 39 -20.24 0.17 -6.20
CA GLY A 39 -21.35 0.97 -6.71
C GLY A 39 -20.89 2.19 -7.52
N ALA A 40 -19.83 2.87 -7.09
CA ALA A 40 -19.24 3.99 -7.80
C ALA A 40 -18.70 3.56 -9.17
N ILE A 41 -17.96 2.44 -9.23
CA ILE A 41 -17.47 1.88 -10.51
C ILE A 41 -18.66 1.58 -11.42
N LEU A 42 -19.67 0.85 -10.94
CA LEU A 42 -20.86 0.48 -11.71
C LEU A 42 -21.72 1.67 -12.15
N SER A 43 -21.56 2.83 -11.52
CA SER A 43 -22.30 4.07 -11.80
C SER A 43 -21.51 5.09 -12.64
N ASP A 44 -20.19 4.95 -12.77
CA ASP A 44 -19.39 5.84 -13.62
C ASP A 44 -19.71 5.52 -15.08
N GLU A 45 -20.24 6.45 -15.87
CA GLU A 45 -20.59 6.20 -17.28
C GLU A 45 -19.44 6.50 -18.26
N ASP A 46 -18.32 7.06 -17.78
CA ASP A 46 -17.18 7.43 -18.60
C ASP A 46 -16.66 6.21 -19.40
N ALA A 47 -16.39 6.43 -20.69
CA ALA A 47 -15.86 5.40 -21.59
C ALA A 47 -14.51 4.84 -21.10
N ALA A 48 -13.68 5.68 -20.45
CA ALA A 48 -12.40 5.24 -19.88
C ALA A 48 -12.56 4.23 -18.73
N MET A 49 -13.75 4.15 -18.13
CA MET A 49 -14.06 3.23 -17.03
C MET A 49 -14.88 2.01 -17.48
N ALA A 50 -15.23 1.90 -18.77
CA ALA A 50 -16.09 0.83 -19.29
C ALA A 50 -15.50 -0.57 -19.05
N GLU A 51 -14.19 -0.74 -19.24
CA GLU A 51 -13.53 -2.03 -19.00
C GLU A 51 -13.52 -2.41 -17.51
N GLY A 52 -13.33 -1.44 -16.62
CA GLY A 52 -13.45 -1.65 -15.17
C GLY A 52 -14.86 -2.09 -14.78
N ARG A 53 -15.89 -1.41 -15.31
CA ARG A 53 -17.30 -1.78 -15.13
C ARG A 53 -17.58 -3.21 -15.58
N ARG A 54 -17.16 -3.55 -16.79
CA ARG A 54 -17.35 -4.89 -17.37
C ARG A 54 -16.76 -5.98 -16.47
N ARG A 55 -15.53 -5.80 -15.99
CA ARG A 55 -14.86 -6.77 -15.10
C ARG A 55 -15.52 -6.89 -13.73
N ILE A 56 -16.01 -5.79 -13.17
CA ILE A 56 -16.79 -5.84 -11.93
C ILE A 56 -18.07 -6.64 -12.16
N GLN A 57 -18.81 -6.38 -13.24
CA GLN A 57 -20.02 -7.12 -13.58
C GLN A 57 -19.74 -8.62 -13.74
N GLU A 58 -18.70 -9.00 -14.49
CA GLU A 58 -18.30 -10.42 -14.63
C GLU A 58 -17.98 -11.08 -13.29
N LYS A 59 -17.40 -10.33 -12.34
CA LYS A 59 -17.11 -10.84 -11.01
C LYS A 59 -18.39 -11.01 -10.17
N LEU A 60 -19.36 -10.11 -10.32
CA LEU A 60 -20.68 -10.25 -9.70
C LEU A 60 -21.42 -11.48 -10.24
N ASP A 61 -21.40 -11.68 -11.56
CA ASP A 61 -22.07 -12.79 -12.23
C ASP A 61 -21.50 -14.15 -11.78
N ARG A 62 -20.18 -14.21 -11.50
CA ARG A 62 -19.52 -15.40 -10.94
C ARG A 62 -19.88 -15.67 -9.48
N ARG A 63 -20.29 -14.67 -8.71
CA ARG A 63 -20.63 -14.74 -7.27
C ARG A 63 -19.50 -15.28 -6.35
N VAL A 64 -18.26 -15.36 -6.83
CA VAL A 64 -17.11 -15.82 -6.05
C VAL A 64 -16.52 -14.68 -5.22
N ALA A 65 -16.50 -14.87 -3.90
CA ALA A 65 -16.00 -13.88 -2.93
C ALA A 65 -16.68 -12.51 -3.05
N VAL A 66 -17.99 -12.53 -3.32
CA VAL A 66 -18.85 -11.36 -3.41
C VAL A 66 -19.85 -11.40 -2.27
N ASN A 67 -19.88 -10.36 -1.43
CA ASN A 67 -20.86 -10.23 -0.36
C ASN A 67 -21.34 -8.78 -0.20
N PRO A 68 -22.44 -8.53 0.54
CA PRO A 68 -23.00 -7.18 0.66
C PRO A 68 -22.04 -6.09 1.16
N GLN A 69 -20.95 -6.45 1.83
CA GLN A 69 -19.99 -5.47 2.33
C GLN A 69 -18.81 -5.27 1.37
N TRP A 70 -18.37 -6.34 0.71
CA TRP A 70 -17.11 -6.37 -0.02
C TRP A 70 -17.16 -7.22 -1.29
N LEU A 71 -16.46 -6.74 -2.30
CA LEU A 71 -15.99 -7.54 -3.43
C LEU A 71 -14.52 -7.91 -3.16
N LYS A 72 -14.26 -9.16 -2.75
CA LYS A 72 -12.96 -9.62 -2.24
C LYS A 72 -12.21 -10.48 -3.26
N ALA A 73 -10.96 -10.80 -2.94
CA ALA A 73 -10.22 -11.84 -3.64
C ALA A 73 -10.85 -13.22 -3.39
N PRO A 74 -10.83 -14.15 -4.36
CA PRO A 74 -11.21 -15.54 -4.11
C PRO A 74 -10.39 -16.16 -2.96
N PRO A 75 -10.94 -17.11 -2.20
CA PRO A 75 -10.23 -17.72 -1.07
C PRO A 75 -8.92 -18.41 -1.49
N ARG A 76 -8.92 -19.11 -2.64
CA ARG A 76 -7.70 -19.68 -3.24
C ARG A 76 -6.61 -18.64 -3.48
N TYR A 77 -6.97 -17.50 -4.05
CA TYR A 77 -6.02 -16.39 -4.24
C TYR A 77 -5.46 -15.92 -2.89
N THR A 78 -6.32 -15.75 -1.89
CA THR A 78 -5.92 -15.27 -0.56
C THR A 78 -4.92 -16.23 0.09
N LEU A 79 -5.15 -17.54 0.00
CA LEU A 79 -4.23 -18.58 0.49
C LEU A 79 -2.86 -18.46 -0.19
N LEU A 80 -2.82 -18.40 -1.53
CA LEU A 80 -1.57 -18.30 -2.28
C LEU A 80 -0.83 -17.00 -1.94
N TYR A 81 -1.54 -15.87 -1.91
CA TYR A 81 -0.96 -14.57 -1.63
C TYR A 81 -0.35 -14.49 -0.22
N GLN A 82 -1.01 -15.08 0.78
CA GLN A 82 -0.52 -15.13 2.16
C GLN A 82 0.74 -15.99 2.29
N ASN A 83 0.84 -17.10 1.55
CA ASN A 83 1.96 -18.04 1.60
C ASN A 83 3.11 -17.68 0.64
N ALA A 84 2.88 -16.78 -0.32
CA ALA A 84 3.86 -16.39 -1.35
C ALA A 84 4.18 -14.89 -1.31
N ARG A 85 4.36 -14.29 -0.12
CA ARG A 85 4.63 -12.84 0.01
C ARG A 85 5.82 -12.35 -0.83
N GLN A 86 6.85 -13.17 -0.97
CA GLN A 86 8.03 -12.84 -1.80
C GLN A 86 7.72 -12.80 -3.31
N ALA A 87 6.61 -13.39 -3.75
CA ALA A 87 6.16 -13.40 -5.13
C ALA A 87 5.40 -12.13 -5.55
N PHE A 88 5.16 -11.20 -4.62
CA PHE A 88 4.53 -9.91 -4.93
C PHE A 88 5.31 -9.16 -6.02
N GLY A 89 4.60 -8.73 -7.07
CA GLY A 89 5.14 -8.09 -8.27
C GLY A 89 6.00 -9.00 -9.14
N ARG A 90 6.13 -10.29 -8.78
CA ARG A 90 7.09 -11.24 -9.38
C ARG A 90 6.45 -12.48 -9.98
N THR A 91 5.14 -12.66 -9.83
CA THR A 91 4.43 -13.80 -10.43
C THR A 91 3.20 -13.35 -11.21
N GLN A 92 3.05 -13.91 -12.42
CA GLN A 92 1.88 -13.70 -13.26
C GLN A 92 0.63 -14.37 -12.66
N SER A 93 0.79 -15.46 -11.91
CA SER A 93 -0.32 -16.22 -11.32
C SER A 93 -1.11 -15.43 -10.26
N LEU A 94 -0.53 -14.37 -9.69
CA LEU A 94 -1.18 -13.47 -8.74
C LEU A 94 -1.60 -12.14 -9.38
N ARG A 95 -1.54 -12.01 -10.71
CA ARG A 95 -1.90 -10.76 -11.40
C ARG A 95 -3.32 -10.35 -11.04
N CYS A 96 -3.47 -9.10 -10.62
CA CYS A 96 -4.74 -8.49 -10.25
C CYS A 96 -5.75 -8.61 -11.41
N PRO A 97 -7.01 -9.01 -11.17
CA PRO A 97 -8.00 -9.13 -12.23
C PRO A 97 -8.36 -7.78 -12.87
N TYR A 98 -8.03 -6.66 -12.23
CA TYR A 98 -8.27 -5.31 -12.76
C TYR A 98 -7.09 -4.73 -13.53
N TYR A 99 -5.96 -5.46 -13.62
CA TYR A 99 -4.84 -5.06 -14.45
C TYR A 99 -5.13 -5.35 -15.93
N GLU A 100 -5.00 -4.35 -16.78
CA GLU A 100 -5.13 -4.49 -18.22
C GLU A 100 -3.75 -4.79 -18.84
N PRO A 101 -3.51 -5.99 -19.39
CA PRO A 101 -2.17 -6.39 -19.82
C PRO A 101 -1.61 -5.60 -21.01
N GLN A 102 -2.48 -5.08 -21.88
CA GLN A 102 -2.07 -4.45 -23.13
C GLN A 102 -1.55 -3.02 -22.90
N GLY A 103 -2.27 -2.18 -22.15
CA GLY A 103 -1.81 -0.83 -21.76
C GLY A 103 -1.07 -0.79 -20.43
N GLY A 104 -1.10 -1.87 -19.65
CA GLY A 104 -0.44 -1.96 -18.35
C GLY A 104 -1.06 -1.03 -17.30
N LEU A 105 -2.35 -0.73 -17.43
CA LEU A 105 -3.10 0.19 -16.57
C LEU A 105 -4.06 -0.55 -15.63
N CYS A 106 -4.48 0.14 -14.57
CA CYS A 106 -5.53 -0.34 -13.70
C CYS A 106 -6.89 0.10 -14.25
N THR A 107 -7.76 -0.86 -14.57
CA THR A 107 -9.10 -0.60 -15.13
C THR A 107 -10.07 0.06 -14.15
N ILE A 108 -9.74 0.06 -12.85
CA ILE A 108 -10.52 0.68 -11.78
C ILE A 108 -9.78 1.86 -11.11
N TRP A 109 -8.83 2.49 -11.80
CA TRP A 109 -7.85 3.43 -11.22
C TRP A 109 -8.47 4.59 -10.40
N ARG A 110 -9.65 5.09 -10.79
CA ARG A 110 -10.41 6.16 -10.09
C ARG A 110 -10.96 5.73 -8.72
N TYR A 111 -11.25 4.44 -8.56
CA TYR A 111 -11.99 3.87 -7.44
C TYR A 111 -11.17 2.80 -6.71
N ARG A 112 -9.85 2.98 -6.67
CA ARG A 112 -8.94 2.11 -5.93
C ARG A 112 -9.17 2.28 -4.43
N GLU A 113 -9.26 1.16 -3.73
CA GLU A 113 -9.34 1.13 -2.27
C GLU A 113 -8.00 1.55 -1.62
N ALA A 114 -8.01 1.66 -0.29
CA ALA A 114 -6.94 2.21 0.52
C ALA A 114 -5.55 1.66 0.18
N VAL A 115 -5.39 0.35 0.06
CA VAL A 115 -4.09 -0.28 -0.22
C VAL A 115 -3.58 0.12 -1.60
N CYS A 116 -4.38 -0.08 -2.65
CA CYS A 116 -4.03 0.25 -4.03
C CYS A 116 -3.81 1.76 -4.27
N SER A 117 -4.48 2.63 -3.51
CA SER A 117 -4.36 4.08 -3.60
C SER A 117 -3.14 4.65 -2.87
N THR A 118 -2.56 3.88 -1.92
CA THR A 118 -1.44 4.32 -1.07
C THR A 118 -0.16 3.48 -1.24
N TYR A 119 -0.15 2.55 -2.20
CA TYR A 119 1.03 1.74 -2.49
C TYR A 119 2.03 2.49 -3.38
N PHE A 120 3.27 2.59 -2.90
CA PHE A 120 4.39 3.14 -3.67
C PHE A 120 5.62 2.24 -3.52
N CYS A 121 6.39 2.11 -4.62
CA CYS A 121 7.66 1.38 -4.59
C CYS A 121 8.74 2.17 -3.82
N LYS A 122 8.66 3.51 -3.92
CA LYS A 122 9.57 4.47 -3.30
C LYS A 122 8.73 5.60 -2.69
N TYR A 123 9.15 6.07 -1.53
CA TYR A 123 8.46 7.15 -0.83
C TYR A 123 9.28 8.43 -0.91
N VAL A 124 8.62 9.53 -1.28
CA VAL A 124 9.19 10.88 -1.12
C VAL A 124 9.41 11.12 0.38
N ALA A 125 10.53 11.73 0.76
CA ALA A 125 10.96 11.91 2.15
C ALA A 125 11.29 10.58 2.89
N GLY A 126 11.66 9.53 2.16
CA GLY A 126 12.23 8.30 2.71
C GLY A 126 11.34 7.62 3.76
N ALA A 127 11.92 7.26 4.90
CA ALA A 127 11.25 6.55 5.98
C ALA A 127 10.07 7.33 6.58
N ASP A 128 10.15 8.66 6.65
CA ASP A 128 9.08 9.51 7.18
C ASP A 128 7.91 9.59 6.18
N GLY A 129 8.21 9.66 4.89
CA GLY A 129 7.22 9.49 3.82
C GLY A 129 6.51 8.14 3.89
N ARG A 130 7.26 7.05 4.08
CA ARG A 130 6.68 5.70 4.27
C ARG A 130 5.73 5.67 5.46
N LYS A 131 6.13 6.25 6.61
CA LYS A 131 5.26 6.31 7.79
C LYS A 131 3.99 7.10 7.52
N PHE A 132 4.10 8.27 6.89
CA PHE A 132 2.95 9.07 6.48
C PHE A 132 1.98 8.25 5.62
N TRP A 133 2.45 7.65 4.52
CA TRP A 133 1.58 6.90 3.61
C TRP A 133 0.99 5.65 4.24
N MET A 134 1.73 4.97 5.13
CA MET A 134 1.20 3.85 5.90
C MET A 134 0.12 4.28 6.90
N THR A 135 0.28 5.42 7.56
CA THR A 135 -0.77 6.01 8.41
C THR A 135 -1.96 6.47 7.57
N PHE A 136 -1.73 7.07 6.40
CA PHE A 136 -2.80 7.49 5.51
C PHE A 136 -3.63 6.30 5.03
N LYS A 137 -2.97 5.18 4.72
CA LYS A 137 -3.64 3.91 4.43
C LYS A 137 -4.51 3.46 5.60
N THR A 138 -4.02 3.48 6.83
CA THR A 138 -4.80 3.10 8.03
C THR A 138 -6.05 3.96 8.17
N TRP A 139 -5.90 5.28 8.07
CA TRP A 139 -7.01 6.22 8.15
C TRP A 139 -8.03 6.01 7.01
N LEU A 140 -7.56 5.80 5.78
CA LEU A 140 -8.41 5.55 4.63
C LEU A 140 -9.16 4.22 4.74
N THR A 141 -8.50 3.16 5.24
CA THR A 141 -9.14 1.88 5.55
C THR A 141 -10.24 2.03 6.60
N LEU A 142 -10.00 2.82 7.66
CA LEU A 142 -11.03 3.12 8.66
C LEU A 142 -12.24 3.79 7.99
N ALA A 143 -11.99 4.82 7.16
CA ALA A 143 -13.05 5.50 6.43
C ALA A 143 -13.84 4.55 5.52
N GLU A 144 -13.16 3.70 4.75
CA GLU A 144 -13.80 2.71 3.88
C GLU A 144 -14.67 1.72 4.65
N ILE A 145 -14.21 1.25 5.81
CA ILE A 145 -14.98 0.34 6.68
C ILE A 145 -16.24 1.05 7.20
N GLN A 146 -16.11 2.27 7.74
CA GLN A 146 -17.27 2.97 8.31
C GLN A 146 -18.30 3.35 7.24
N LEU A 147 -17.85 3.84 6.08
CA LEU A 147 -18.74 4.14 4.95
C LEU A 147 -19.45 2.89 4.42
N SER A 148 -18.74 1.76 4.36
CA SER A 148 -19.33 0.50 3.93
C SER A 148 -20.38 -0.02 4.92
N ARG A 149 -20.12 0.09 6.23
CA ARG A 149 -21.06 -0.28 7.30
C ARG A 149 -22.27 0.65 7.33
N TYR A 150 -22.06 1.95 7.13
CA TYR A 150 -23.15 2.91 6.99
C TYR A 150 -24.09 2.50 5.85
N ALA A 151 -23.53 2.21 4.67
CA ALA A 151 -24.32 1.77 3.52
C ALA A 151 -25.08 0.45 3.77
N LEU A 152 -24.47 -0.50 4.49
CA LEU A 152 -25.15 -1.72 4.92
C LEU A 152 -26.33 -1.44 5.86
N LEU A 153 -26.17 -0.54 6.84
CA LEU A 153 -27.25 -0.18 7.75
C LEU A 153 -28.45 0.42 7.02
N GLN A 154 -28.23 1.11 5.90
CA GLN A 154 -29.32 1.68 5.10
C GLN A 154 -30.08 0.62 4.29
N HIS A 155 -29.38 -0.35 3.69
CA HIS A 155 -29.97 -1.23 2.66
C HIS A 155 -30.13 -2.70 3.07
N LEU A 156 -29.40 -3.13 4.09
CA LEU A 156 -29.42 -4.51 4.62
C LEU A 156 -29.01 -4.51 6.12
N PRO A 157 -29.77 -3.83 7.01
CA PRO A 157 -29.36 -3.62 8.41
C PRO A 157 -29.11 -4.91 9.17
N ASP A 158 -29.88 -5.97 8.89
CA ASP A 158 -29.72 -7.28 9.50
C ASP A 158 -28.33 -7.89 9.26
N TYR A 159 -27.62 -7.49 8.21
CA TYR A 159 -26.23 -7.93 7.98
C TYR A 159 -25.31 -7.45 9.12
N VAL A 160 -25.45 -6.19 9.51
CA VAL A 160 -24.66 -5.56 10.60
C VAL A 160 -25.17 -5.99 11.97
N LEU A 161 -26.49 -6.03 12.16
CA LEU A 161 -27.10 -6.39 13.45
C LEU A 161 -26.80 -7.84 13.85
N ASN A 162 -26.62 -8.73 12.87
CA ASN A 162 -26.18 -10.11 13.10
C ASN A 162 -24.64 -10.25 13.18
N GLY A 163 -23.88 -9.14 13.13
CA GLY A 163 -22.43 -9.12 13.25
C GLY A 163 -21.68 -9.67 12.03
N ARG A 164 -22.31 -9.79 10.86
CA ARG A 164 -21.67 -10.30 9.63
C ARG A 164 -20.73 -9.27 8.98
N ASP A 165 -20.75 -8.04 9.45
CA ASP A 165 -19.89 -6.92 9.03
C ASP A 165 -18.53 -6.89 9.74
N LYS A 166 -18.38 -7.68 10.81
CA LYS A 166 -17.14 -7.79 11.57
C LYS A 166 -16.09 -8.53 10.74
N ALA A 167 -14.82 -8.33 11.10
CA ALA A 167 -13.70 -9.01 10.46
C ALA A 167 -13.96 -10.52 10.42
N ASP A 168 -13.71 -11.13 9.26
CA ASP A 168 -13.83 -12.58 9.06
C ASP A 168 -13.07 -13.28 10.20
N ALA A 169 -13.76 -14.10 10.99
CA ALA A 169 -13.11 -14.86 12.07
C ALA A 169 -11.98 -15.71 11.48
N ALA A 170 -10.88 -15.84 12.24
CA ALA A 170 -9.67 -16.52 11.79
C ALA A 170 -9.96 -17.92 11.21
N THR A 171 -9.39 -18.17 10.02
CA THR A 171 -9.16 -19.48 9.39
C THR A 171 -10.36 -20.43 9.40
N VAL A 172 -11.36 -20.15 8.57
CA VAL A 172 -12.25 -21.20 8.06
C VAL A 172 -11.43 -22.05 7.07
N PRO A 173 -11.40 -23.39 7.19
CA PRO A 173 -10.79 -24.25 6.19
C PRO A 173 -11.39 -24.01 4.81
N LEU A 174 -10.57 -23.99 3.76
CA LEU A 174 -11.08 -23.88 2.39
C LEU A 174 -11.93 -25.10 2.05
N THR A 175 -13.07 -24.86 1.43
CA THR A 175 -13.90 -25.94 0.87
C THR A 175 -13.43 -26.36 -0.53
N VAL A 176 -14.05 -27.39 -1.11
CA VAL A 176 -13.76 -27.78 -2.51
C VAL A 176 -14.19 -26.66 -3.46
N GLU A 177 -15.35 -26.06 -3.20
CA GLU A 177 -15.89 -24.94 -3.94
C GLU A 177 -14.93 -23.74 -3.93
N ASP A 178 -14.29 -23.46 -2.79
CA ASP A 178 -13.28 -22.41 -2.66
C ASP A 178 -12.02 -22.66 -3.51
N LEU A 179 -11.60 -23.92 -3.66
CA LEU A 179 -10.43 -24.31 -4.45
C LEU A 179 -10.72 -24.30 -5.96
N ASP A 180 -11.97 -24.56 -6.33
CA ASP A 180 -12.45 -24.57 -7.71
C ASP A 180 -13.02 -23.21 -8.17
N ASP A 181 -12.96 -22.19 -7.31
CA ASP A 181 -13.56 -20.87 -7.54
C ASP A 181 -15.04 -20.96 -7.96
N GLN A 182 -15.81 -21.82 -7.28
CA GLN A 182 -17.25 -21.99 -7.49
C GLN A 182 -18.05 -20.97 -6.66
N PRO A 183 -19.26 -20.58 -7.10
CA PRO A 183 -20.15 -19.76 -6.29
C PRO A 183 -20.56 -20.49 -5.00
N PRO A 184 -20.92 -19.75 -3.94
CA PRO A 184 -21.44 -20.37 -2.72
C PRO A 184 -22.76 -21.13 -3.00
N PRO A 185 -23.10 -22.13 -2.18
CA PRO A 185 -24.37 -22.84 -2.29
C PRO A 185 -25.56 -21.89 -2.31
N GLU A 186 -26.59 -22.20 -3.11
CA GLU A 186 -27.74 -21.29 -3.36
C GLU A 186 -28.44 -20.86 -2.06
N LYS A 187 -28.53 -21.75 -1.06
CA LYS A 187 -29.11 -21.43 0.25
C LYS A 187 -28.30 -20.36 0.99
N GLU A 188 -26.98 -20.51 1.02
CA GLU A 188 -26.08 -19.54 1.66
C GLU A 188 -26.11 -18.20 0.93
N TYR A 189 -26.12 -18.23 -0.41
CA TYR A 189 -26.27 -17.06 -1.25
C TYR A 189 -27.58 -16.30 -0.99
N ALA A 190 -28.72 -17.01 -0.98
CA ALA A 190 -30.02 -16.41 -0.71
C ALA A 190 -30.10 -15.84 0.72
N GLU A 191 -29.50 -16.50 1.71
CA GLU A 191 -29.43 -16.00 3.08
C GLU A 191 -28.52 -14.76 3.22
N LEU A 192 -27.43 -14.74 2.46
CA LEU A 192 -26.45 -13.65 2.45
C LEU A 192 -27.04 -12.36 1.85
N TRP A 193 -27.74 -12.48 0.73
CA TRP A 193 -28.26 -11.35 -0.03
C TRP A 193 -29.72 -11.02 0.27
N ARG A 194 -30.50 -11.97 0.79
CA ARG A 194 -31.92 -11.82 1.13
C ARG A 194 -32.70 -11.23 -0.06
N GLY A 195 -33.44 -10.14 0.15
CA GLY A 195 -34.21 -9.47 -0.91
C GLY A 195 -33.38 -8.85 -2.05
N TRP A 196 -32.05 -8.85 -1.92
CA TRP A 196 -31.11 -8.41 -2.96
C TRP A 196 -30.50 -9.56 -3.75
N ALA A 197 -30.88 -10.82 -3.50
CA ALA A 197 -30.39 -11.96 -4.28
C ALA A 197 -30.73 -11.77 -5.77
N GLY A 198 -29.72 -11.82 -6.62
CA GLY A 198 -29.81 -11.56 -8.05
C GLY A 198 -29.92 -10.09 -8.44
N ARG A 199 -29.76 -9.18 -7.47
CA ARG A 199 -29.81 -7.71 -7.62
C ARG A 199 -28.59 -7.05 -7.00
N GLU A 200 -27.44 -7.72 -7.04
CA GLU A 200 -26.20 -7.29 -6.40
C GLU A 200 -25.72 -5.96 -6.95
N ALA A 201 -25.79 -5.78 -8.28
CA ALA A 201 -25.36 -4.55 -8.93
C ALA A 201 -26.21 -3.36 -8.48
N GLU A 202 -27.55 -3.52 -8.39
CA GLU A 202 -28.44 -2.49 -7.86
C GLU A 202 -28.16 -2.19 -6.39
N PHE A 203 -27.91 -3.23 -5.58
CA PHE A 203 -27.54 -3.05 -4.18
C PHE A 203 -26.29 -2.19 -4.03
N TYR A 204 -25.21 -2.51 -4.76
CA TYR A 204 -23.98 -1.72 -4.70
C TYR A 204 -24.17 -0.28 -5.17
N LYS A 205 -24.93 -0.07 -6.26
CA LYS A 205 -25.29 1.28 -6.71
C LYS A 205 -26.07 2.06 -5.63
N ALA A 206 -26.99 1.41 -4.93
CA ALA A 206 -27.72 2.01 -3.82
C ALA A 206 -26.79 2.38 -2.64
N CYS A 207 -25.82 1.51 -2.31
CA CYS A 207 -24.77 1.83 -1.34
C CYS A 207 -23.97 3.09 -1.73
N TYR A 208 -23.58 3.19 -3.00
CA TYR A 208 -22.88 4.37 -3.51
C TYR A 208 -23.72 5.64 -3.38
N GLN A 209 -25.00 5.62 -3.73
CA GLN A 209 -25.86 6.80 -3.60
C GLN A 209 -26.01 7.25 -2.14
N SER A 210 -26.17 6.31 -1.20
CA SER A 210 -26.23 6.65 0.23
C SER A 210 -24.94 7.30 0.73
N VAL A 211 -23.77 6.76 0.35
CA VAL A 211 -22.48 7.35 0.75
C VAL A 211 -22.27 8.72 0.09
N ARG A 212 -22.63 8.86 -1.19
CA ARG A 212 -22.51 10.12 -1.93
C ARG A 212 -23.37 11.25 -1.35
N ALA A 213 -24.48 10.91 -0.70
CA ALA A 213 -25.39 11.89 -0.09
C ALA A 213 -24.91 12.41 1.28
N LEU A 214 -23.86 11.80 1.87
CA LEU A 214 -23.33 12.23 3.16
C LEU A 214 -22.69 13.62 3.07
N THR A 215 -22.90 14.41 4.11
CA THR A 215 -22.16 15.66 4.32
C THR A 215 -20.82 15.39 5.01
N SER A 216 -19.94 16.39 5.03
CA SER A 216 -18.70 16.33 5.82
C SER A 216 -18.97 16.09 7.31
N GLN A 217 -20.03 16.69 7.86
CA GLN A 217 -20.41 16.50 9.26
C GLN A 217 -20.87 15.06 9.54
N ASP A 218 -21.65 14.46 8.62
CA ASP A 218 -22.06 13.06 8.76
C ASP A 218 -20.86 12.13 8.71
N PHE A 219 -19.91 12.40 7.81
CA PHE A 219 -18.67 11.64 7.70
C PHE A 219 -17.84 11.71 8.99
N GLU A 220 -17.64 12.90 9.55
CA GLU A 220 -16.93 13.06 10.83
C GLU A 220 -17.62 12.31 11.97
N ASN A 221 -18.96 12.38 12.04
CA ASN A 221 -19.76 11.66 13.03
C ASN A 221 -19.61 10.14 12.87
N LEU A 222 -19.56 9.63 11.63
CA LEU A 222 -19.38 8.21 11.34
C LEU A 222 -17.99 7.68 11.75
N LEU A 223 -16.94 8.48 11.58
CA LEU A 223 -15.59 8.06 12.00
C LEU A 223 -15.40 8.13 13.52
N GLY A 224 -16.08 9.06 14.18
CA GLY A 224 -16.05 9.22 15.63
C GLY A 224 -14.66 9.49 16.21
N ILE A 225 -14.42 8.94 17.41
CA ILE A 225 -13.16 9.17 18.15
C ILE A 225 -11.95 8.54 17.43
N ASP A 226 -12.11 7.36 16.85
CA ASP A 226 -11.03 6.67 16.12
C ASP A 226 -10.60 7.51 14.90
N GLY A 227 -11.56 8.09 14.17
CA GLY A 227 -11.27 9.02 13.08
C GLY A 227 -10.47 10.23 13.53
N THR A 228 -10.84 10.80 14.69
CA THR A 228 -10.16 11.97 15.26
C THR A 228 -8.72 11.65 15.66
N ILE A 229 -8.50 10.50 16.29
CA ILE A 229 -7.18 10.03 16.70
C ILE A 229 -6.31 9.77 15.47
N GLU A 230 -6.78 8.95 14.53
CA GLU A 230 -6.02 8.58 13.33
C GLU A 230 -5.71 9.81 12.46
N LEU A 231 -6.65 10.75 12.32
CA LEU A 231 -6.40 12.01 11.59
C LEU A 231 -5.34 12.88 12.29
N SER A 232 -5.34 12.92 13.62
CA SER A 232 -4.33 13.67 14.38
C SER A 232 -2.94 13.07 14.20
N ILE A 233 -2.82 11.74 14.26
CA ILE A 233 -1.57 11.03 13.98
C ILE A 233 -1.13 11.28 12.54
N LEU A 234 -2.05 11.19 11.57
CA LEU A 234 -1.78 11.46 10.16
C LEU A 234 -1.20 12.87 9.94
N LYS A 235 -1.79 13.90 10.56
CA LYS A 235 -1.30 15.28 10.49
C LYS A 235 0.12 15.41 11.03
N GLN A 236 0.43 14.78 12.17
CA GLN A 236 1.79 14.77 12.72
C GLN A 236 2.79 14.07 11.78
N ARG A 237 2.40 12.95 11.17
CA ARG A 237 3.27 12.25 10.20
C ARG A 237 3.48 13.04 8.92
N HIS A 238 2.46 13.76 8.47
CA HIS A 238 2.57 14.66 7.32
C HIS A 238 3.58 15.78 7.59
N GLU A 239 3.47 16.47 8.74
CA GLU A 239 4.40 17.53 9.13
C GLU A 239 5.85 17.03 9.18
N ALA A 240 6.08 15.87 9.81
CA ALA A 240 7.41 15.26 9.86
C ALA A 240 7.98 14.92 8.47
N ALA A 241 7.14 14.55 7.50
CA ALA A 241 7.58 14.23 6.14
C ALA A 241 7.91 15.48 5.30
N VAL A 242 7.12 16.56 5.44
CA VAL A 242 7.25 17.76 4.60
C VAL A 242 8.21 18.81 5.16
N ALA A 243 8.43 18.83 6.47
CA ALA A 243 9.31 19.80 7.14
C ALA A 243 10.39 19.08 7.96
N PRO A 244 11.30 18.33 7.31
CA PRO A 244 12.35 17.63 8.03
C PRO A 244 13.32 18.64 8.66
N ARG A 245 13.92 18.24 9.79
CA ARG A 245 15.02 19.00 10.41
C ARG A 245 16.19 18.06 10.59
N LEU A 246 17.38 18.50 10.18
CA LEU A 246 18.58 17.73 10.41
C LEU A 246 18.87 17.70 11.92
N PRO A 247 19.02 16.51 12.52
CA PRO A 247 19.47 16.40 13.90
C PRO A 247 20.82 17.08 14.12
N GLN A 248 21.04 17.63 15.32
CA GLN A 248 22.31 18.25 15.66
C GLN A 248 23.48 17.25 15.62
N VAL A 249 23.22 15.99 15.94
CA VAL A 249 24.23 14.93 16.01
C VAL A 249 23.73 13.73 15.21
N LEU A 250 24.54 13.28 14.25
CA LEU A 250 24.23 12.15 13.39
C LEU A 250 25.18 10.99 13.64
N LYS A 251 24.65 9.79 13.43
CA LYS A 251 25.38 8.53 13.46
C LYS A 251 25.06 7.70 12.22
N LEU A 252 26.07 7.07 11.62
CA LEU A 252 25.84 6.03 10.61
C LEU A 252 25.05 4.88 11.22
N ASN A 253 23.92 4.55 10.62
CA ASN A 253 23.02 3.52 11.12
C ASN A 253 23.71 2.15 11.06
N PRO A 254 23.97 1.49 12.20
CA PRO A 254 24.62 0.18 12.20
C PRO A 254 23.75 -0.92 11.59
N GLY A 255 22.44 -0.70 11.48
CA GLY A 255 21.50 -1.61 10.81
C GLY A 255 21.31 -1.33 9.32
N ALA A 256 22.03 -0.36 8.73
CA ALA A 256 21.98 -0.15 7.29
C ALA A 256 22.75 -1.25 6.55
N THR A 257 22.12 -1.81 5.53
CA THR A 257 22.75 -2.74 4.58
C THR A 257 23.64 -1.95 3.63
N VAL A 258 24.87 -2.41 3.45
CA VAL A 258 25.85 -1.84 2.52
C VAL A 258 26.22 -2.91 1.50
N GLN A 259 26.07 -2.62 0.22
CA GLN A 259 26.50 -3.48 -0.87
C GLN A 259 27.43 -2.72 -1.80
N TRP A 260 28.63 -3.26 -2.01
CA TRP A 260 29.58 -2.75 -3.01
C TRP A 260 29.19 -3.26 -4.39
N LEU A 261 29.17 -2.36 -5.37
CA LEU A 261 28.85 -2.67 -6.75
C LEU A 261 30.14 -2.81 -7.59
N PRO A 262 30.10 -3.54 -8.73
CA PRO A 262 31.29 -3.79 -9.54
C PRO A 262 31.99 -2.54 -10.08
N ASP A 263 31.27 -1.43 -10.19
CA ASP A 263 31.78 -0.13 -10.63
C ASP A 263 32.47 0.68 -9.51
N GLY A 264 32.58 0.11 -8.31
CA GLY A 264 33.17 0.77 -7.14
C GLY A 264 32.22 1.69 -6.37
N SER A 265 30.96 1.82 -6.80
CA SER A 265 29.91 2.50 -6.04
C SER A 265 29.36 1.62 -4.90
N ILE A 266 28.61 2.23 -3.99
CA ILE A 266 27.93 1.54 -2.90
C ILE A 266 26.43 1.78 -2.96
N ALA A 267 25.65 0.72 -2.75
CA ALA A 267 24.23 0.79 -2.48
C ALA A 267 23.98 0.68 -0.98
N LEU A 268 23.31 1.68 -0.41
CA LEU A 268 22.93 1.75 1.00
C LEU A 268 21.41 1.65 1.14
N ALA A 269 20.93 0.73 1.98
CA ALA A 269 19.51 0.60 2.29
C ALA A 269 19.32 0.40 3.79
N SER A 270 18.19 0.85 4.35
CA SER A 270 17.83 0.51 5.73
C SER A 270 16.34 0.35 5.93
N TYR A 271 15.56 1.41 5.71
CA TYR A 271 14.13 1.38 6.03
C TYR A 271 13.29 0.59 5.02
N SER A 272 13.81 0.30 3.82
CA SER A 272 13.13 -0.42 2.75
C SER A 272 14.15 -1.11 1.86
N GLU A 273 13.91 -2.38 1.54
CA GLU A 273 14.70 -3.13 0.56
C GLU A 273 14.50 -2.62 -0.88
N PHE A 274 13.41 -1.88 -1.12
CA PHE A 274 13.06 -1.36 -2.45
C PHE A 274 13.57 0.06 -2.71
N ASP A 275 14.20 0.70 -1.73
CA ASP A 275 14.63 2.10 -1.82
C ASP A 275 16.05 2.30 -1.30
N ALA A 276 17.00 1.66 -1.98
CA ALA A 276 18.43 1.87 -1.77
C ALA A 276 18.90 3.19 -2.41
N ILE A 277 19.85 3.86 -1.76
CA ILE A 277 20.59 5.00 -2.31
C ILE A 277 21.93 4.48 -2.84
N ALA A 278 22.24 4.80 -4.09
CA ALA A 278 23.57 4.58 -4.65
C ALA A 278 24.45 5.82 -4.43
N LEU A 279 25.67 5.64 -3.93
CA LEU A 279 26.68 6.68 -3.73
C LEU A 279 28.03 6.22 -4.29
N PRO A 280 28.95 7.14 -4.64
CA PRO A 280 30.35 6.78 -4.87
C PRO A 280 30.95 6.07 -3.65
N GLY A 281 31.82 5.07 -3.86
CA GLY A 281 32.43 4.30 -2.77
C GLY A 281 33.19 5.16 -1.76
N GLU A 282 33.83 6.24 -2.23
CA GLU A 282 34.54 7.22 -1.40
C GLU A 282 33.63 7.89 -0.35
N ALA A 283 32.35 8.07 -0.66
CA ALA A 283 31.39 8.66 0.26
C ALA A 283 31.25 7.83 1.54
N TYR A 284 31.41 6.50 1.47
CA TYR A 284 31.32 5.63 2.65
C TYR A 284 32.31 6.02 3.73
N GLY A 285 33.56 6.31 3.36
CA GLY A 285 34.60 6.72 4.29
C GLY A 285 34.33 8.07 4.97
N LEU A 286 33.49 8.91 4.36
CA LEU A 286 33.01 10.16 4.95
C LEU A 286 31.85 9.89 5.91
N LEU A 287 30.93 8.98 5.55
CA LEU A 287 29.76 8.64 6.39
C LEU A 287 30.15 7.98 7.72
N VAL A 288 31.23 7.20 7.74
CA VAL A 288 31.75 6.55 8.96
C VAL A 288 32.20 7.56 10.03
N GLU A 289 32.54 8.79 9.64
CA GLU A 289 32.94 9.86 10.58
C GLU A 289 31.78 10.35 11.46
N PHE A 290 30.54 10.15 11.01
CA PHE A 290 29.35 10.41 11.80
C PHE A 290 29.15 9.27 12.80
N ASN A 291 29.76 9.41 13.97
CA ASN A 291 29.76 8.39 15.03
C ASN A 291 28.79 8.69 16.19
N GLY A 292 28.02 9.78 16.10
CA GLY A 292 27.07 10.20 17.12
C GLY A 292 27.68 10.95 18.32
N LYS A 293 28.95 11.38 18.26
CA LYS A 293 29.62 12.06 19.39
C LYS A 293 29.73 13.57 19.25
N GLN A 294 29.70 14.08 18.03
CA GLN A 294 29.96 15.49 17.73
C GLN A 294 28.84 16.10 16.88
N PRO A 295 28.60 17.41 16.99
CA PRO A 295 27.66 18.10 16.12
C PRO A 295 28.00 17.93 14.64
N VAL A 296 26.98 17.86 13.79
CA VAL A 296 27.12 17.70 12.33
C VAL A 296 28.12 18.71 11.75
N GLU A 297 27.99 19.99 12.11
CA GLU A 297 28.88 21.05 11.62
C GLU A 297 30.34 20.85 12.02
N ALA A 298 30.61 20.32 13.22
CA ALA A 298 31.97 20.02 13.65
C ALA A 298 32.58 18.86 12.86
N VAL A 299 31.78 17.83 12.56
CA VAL A 299 32.23 16.70 11.71
C VAL A 299 32.48 17.19 10.28
N ARG A 300 31.59 17.99 9.71
CA ARG A 300 31.75 18.56 8.37
C ARG A 300 32.99 19.45 8.26
N GLN A 301 33.24 20.30 9.25
CA GLN A 301 34.45 21.13 9.27
C GLN A 301 35.72 20.25 9.30
N ARG A 302 35.74 19.20 10.12
CA ARG A 302 36.86 18.23 10.14
C ARG A 302 37.06 17.55 8.78
N LEU A 303 35.98 17.12 8.12
CA LEU A 303 36.05 16.52 6.79
C LEU A 303 36.68 17.46 5.76
N ARG A 304 36.37 18.77 5.83
CA ARG A 304 36.98 19.79 4.96
C ARG A 304 38.46 19.96 5.23
N ASP A 305 38.84 20.03 6.50
CA ASP A 305 40.21 20.30 6.93
C ASP A 305 41.14 19.09 6.69
N GLU A 306 40.67 17.88 6.97
CA GLU A 306 41.50 16.65 6.94
C GLU A 306 41.40 15.86 5.63
N LYS A 307 40.23 15.88 4.98
CA LYS A 307 39.94 15.04 3.81
C LYS A 307 39.63 15.82 2.54
N GLN A 308 39.66 17.17 2.59
CA GLN A 308 39.29 18.06 1.48
C GLN A 308 37.91 17.72 0.88
N ALA A 309 36.99 17.26 1.72
CA ALA A 309 35.67 16.80 1.32
C ALA A 309 34.57 17.47 2.17
N ASP A 310 33.38 17.65 1.61
CA ASP A 310 32.20 18.10 2.36
C ASP A 310 30.97 17.29 1.93
N LEU A 311 30.10 17.03 2.90
CA LEU A 311 28.77 16.50 2.65
C LEU A 311 27.77 17.63 2.89
N HIS A 312 27.18 18.14 1.81
CA HIS A 312 26.20 19.23 1.88
C HIS A 312 25.03 18.84 2.79
N GLU A 313 24.42 19.82 3.46
CA GLU A 313 23.33 19.60 4.41
C GLU A 313 22.16 18.85 3.77
N ASP A 314 21.81 19.17 2.53
CA ASP A 314 20.76 18.47 1.78
C ASP A 314 21.05 16.98 1.59
N ILE A 315 22.32 16.60 1.37
CA ILE A 315 22.72 15.20 1.26
C ILE A 315 22.57 14.50 2.61
N LEU A 316 23.01 15.14 3.70
CA LEU A 316 22.88 14.61 5.04
C LEU A 316 21.41 14.44 5.44
N LEU A 317 20.56 15.40 5.05
CA LEU A 317 19.12 15.36 5.26
C LEU A 317 18.48 14.20 4.51
N GLU A 318 18.89 13.95 3.27
CA GLU A 318 18.37 12.83 2.48
C GLU A 318 18.83 11.48 3.04
N LEU A 319 20.10 11.36 3.43
CA LEU A 319 20.62 10.16 4.10
C LEU A 319 19.95 9.92 5.45
N TYR A 320 19.60 10.99 6.18
CA TYR A 320 18.82 10.91 7.40
C TYR A 320 17.38 10.45 7.15
N ARG A 321 16.71 11.00 6.12
CA ARG A 321 15.37 10.56 5.69
C ARG A 321 15.34 9.08 5.31
N HIS A 322 16.38 8.60 4.64
CA HIS A 322 16.53 7.19 4.31
C HIS A 322 17.05 6.32 5.46
N ARG A 323 17.26 6.90 6.65
CA ARG A 323 17.78 6.20 7.84
C ARG A 323 19.12 5.52 7.58
N ILE A 324 19.92 6.06 6.68
CA ILE A 324 21.35 5.73 6.52
C ILE A 324 22.13 6.45 7.62
N LEU A 325 21.80 7.72 7.86
CA LEU A 325 22.18 8.43 9.06
C LEU A 325 20.99 8.45 10.03
N ILE A 326 21.25 8.37 11.33
CA ILE A 326 20.24 8.40 12.39
C ILE A 326 20.62 9.41 13.46
N ASP A 327 19.60 9.90 14.17
CA ASP A 327 19.78 10.68 15.40
C ASP A 327 20.07 9.72 16.56
N VAL A 328 21.13 9.98 17.29
CA VAL A 328 21.53 9.21 18.48
C VAL A 328 20.59 9.43 19.68
N ASN A 329 19.89 10.57 19.70
CA ASN A 329 18.99 10.95 20.79
C ASN A 329 17.52 10.64 20.48
N ALA A 330 17.21 10.24 19.25
CA ALA A 330 15.87 9.76 18.92
C ALA A 330 15.66 8.39 19.59
N PRO A 331 14.49 8.13 20.21
CA PRO A 331 14.16 6.80 20.70
C PRO A 331 14.29 5.80 19.55
N SER A 332 14.84 4.62 19.81
CA SER A 332 14.89 3.51 18.85
C SER A 332 13.49 3.27 18.30
N GLN A 333 13.27 3.57 17.02
CA GLN A 333 11.97 3.47 16.34
C GLN A 333 11.83 2.19 15.55
#